data_AF-A0A430QKF0-F1
#
_entry.id   AF-A0A430QKF0-F1
#
_cell.length_a   1.000
_cell.length_b   1.000
_cell.length_c   1.000
_cell.angle_alpha   90.00
_cell.angle_beta   90.00
_cell.angle_gamma   90.00
#
_symmetry.space_group_name_H-M   'P 1'
#
loop_
_entity.id
_entity.type
_entity.pdbx_description
1 polymer ?
#
loop_
_entity_poly.entity_id
_entity_poly.type
_entity_poly.pdbx_seq_one_letter_code
_entity_poly.pdbx_strand_id
1 'polypeptide(L)'
;MLILQYLQDLVFRQLAALRSGKNKNTDKLSEKKYYPPEGSMFYWVSCPHYILEISIYLSCQLFITPKWIPFSHILFFTICNQLCCIWLNHNWYKNNFPEWASKRAMLIPYVW
;
A
#
# COMPACT_ATOMS: atom_id res chain seq x y z
N MET A 1 11.14 13.11 -3.25
CA MET A 1 10.09 12.83 -4.25
C MET A 1 10.44 11.63 -5.14
N LEU A 2 11.52 11.68 -5.94
CA LEU A 2 11.89 10.58 -6.86
C LEU A 2 12.07 9.21 -6.17
N ILE A 3 12.75 9.18 -5.02
CA ILE A 3 12.95 7.95 -4.24
C ILE A 3 11.61 7.34 -3.80
N LEU A 4 10.66 8.17 -3.34
CA LEU A 4 9.36 7.69 -2.90
C LEU A 4 8.54 7.12 -4.07
N GLN A 5 8.60 7.78 -5.23
CA GLN A 5 7.96 7.29 -6.46
C GLN A 5 8.55 5.95 -6.89
N TYR A 6 9.88 5.81 -6.82
CA TYR A 6 10.57 4.56 -7.14
C TYR A 6 10.18 3.42 -6.17
N LEU A 7 10.13 3.69 -4.87
CA LEU A 7 9.68 2.71 -3.88
C LEU A 7 8.22 2.28 -4.14
N GLN A 8 7.37 3.22 -4.53
CA GLN A 8 5.97 2.94 -4.86
C GLN A 8 5.85 2.05 -6.10
N ASP A 9 6.62 2.32 -7.15
CA ASP A 9 6.71 1.44 -8.33
C ASP A 9 7.15 0.02 -7.95
N LEU A 10 8.15 -0.10 -7.07
CA LEU A 10 8.65 -1.39 -6.58
C LEU A 10 7.55 -2.19 -5.85
N VAL A 11 6.78 -1.52 -4.99
CA VAL A 11 5.62 -2.11 -4.28
C VAL A 11 4.55 -2.57 -5.27
N PHE A 12 4.24 -1.76 -6.29
CA PHE A 12 3.25 -2.15 -7.29
C PHE A 12 3.70 -3.31 -8.18
N ARG A 13 4.99 -3.38 -8.53
CA ARG A 13 5.55 -4.54 -9.25
C ARG A 13 5.42 -5.81 -8.42
N GLN A 14 5.65 -5.76 -7.11
CA GLN A 14 5.42 -6.90 -6.22
C GLN A 14 3.95 -7.34 -6.22
N LEU A 15 3.01 -6.39 -6.10
CA LEU A 15 1.58 -6.70 -6.16
C LEU A 15 1.16 -7.28 -7.52
N ALA A 16 1.72 -6.75 -8.62
CA ALA A 16 1.46 -7.25 -9.96
C ALA A 16 2.01 -8.68 -10.15
N ALA A 17 3.19 -8.97 -9.59
CA ALA A 17 3.80 -10.29 -9.66
C ALA A 17 2.92 -11.38 -9.01
N LEU A 18 2.15 -11.05 -7.97
CA LEU A 18 1.19 -11.97 -7.33
C LEU A 18 0.07 -12.41 -8.28
N ARG A 19 -0.30 -11.55 -9.25
CA ARG A 19 -1.35 -11.85 -10.24
C ARG A 19 -0.83 -12.67 -11.41
N SER A 20 0.49 -12.66 -11.65
CA SER A 20 1.10 -13.33 -12.81
C SER A 20 1.08 -14.86 -12.73
N GLY A 21 0.55 -15.46 -11.66
CA GLY A 21 0.06 -16.85 -11.68
C GLY A 21 0.99 -17.85 -12.36
N LYS A 22 2.27 -17.90 -11.99
CA LYS A 22 3.20 -18.89 -12.55
C LYS A 22 2.95 -20.26 -11.89
N ASN A 23 1.76 -20.80 -12.13
CA ASN A 23 1.45 -22.18 -11.82
C ASN A 23 1.97 -23.02 -13.00
N LYS A 24 3.24 -23.44 -12.93
CA LYS A 24 3.91 -24.10 -14.06
C LYS A 24 3.33 -25.47 -14.45
N ASN A 25 2.35 -26.03 -13.73
CA ASN A 25 1.99 -27.45 -13.89
C ASN A 25 0.50 -27.85 -13.72
N THR A 26 -0.51 -26.98 -13.83
CA THR A 26 -1.91 -27.46 -13.72
C THR A 26 -2.90 -26.73 -14.63
N ASP A 27 -3.37 -27.44 -15.67
CA ASP A 27 -4.57 -27.17 -16.49
C ASP A 27 -5.87 -27.30 -15.67
N LYS A 28 -6.00 -26.49 -14.61
CA LYS A 28 -7.30 -26.23 -13.98
C LYS A 28 -7.47 -24.73 -13.94
N LEU A 29 -8.60 -24.23 -14.44
CA LEU A 29 -9.06 -22.87 -14.21
C LEU A 29 -9.03 -22.63 -12.71
N SER A 30 -7.92 -22.07 -12.22
CA SER A 30 -7.76 -21.78 -10.80
C SER A 30 -8.73 -20.66 -10.49
N GLU A 31 -9.71 -20.93 -9.62
CA GLU A 31 -10.48 -19.92 -8.91
C GLU A 31 -9.55 -18.74 -8.56
N LYS A 32 -10.03 -17.50 -8.71
CA LYS A 32 -9.27 -16.27 -8.42
C LYS A 32 -8.78 -16.27 -6.96
N LYS A 33 -7.68 -16.97 -6.70
CA LYS A 33 -7.09 -17.10 -5.39
C LYS A 33 -6.23 -15.88 -5.18
N TYR A 34 -6.65 -15.02 -4.25
CA TYR A 34 -5.82 -13.92 -3.79
C TYR A 34 -4.66 -14.48 -2.98
N TYR A 35 -3.47 -13.93 -3.20
CA TYR A 35 -2.27 -14.24 -2.43
C TYR A 35 -1.85 -12.97 -1.68
N PRO A 36 -1.57 -13.05 -0.38
CA PRO A 36 -1.11 -11.90 0.35
C PRO A 36 0.37 -11.61 0.02
N PRO A 37 0.78 -10.34 -0.16
CA PRO A 37 2.16 -9.98 -0.51
C PRO A 37 3.14 -10.29 0.63
N GLU A 38 4.35 -10.73 0.30
CA GLU A 38 5.42 -10.98 1.28
C GLU A 38 6.75 -10.34 0.87
N GLY A 39 7.59 -10.08 1.88
CA GLY A 39 8.91 -9.47 1.71
C GLY A 39 8.89 -7.94 1.62
N SER A 40 10.09 -7.35 1.59
CA SER A 40 10.32 -5.90 1.48
C SER A 40 9.46 -5.08 2.46
N MET A 41 8.75 -4.05 1.97
CA MET A 41 7.90 -3.19 2.80
C MET A 41 6.66 -3.92 3.34
N PHE A 42 6.21 -4.98 2.66
CA PHE A 42 5.09 -5.80 3.13
C PHE A 42 5.44 -6.67 4.32
N TYR A 43 6.71 -6.77 4.72
CA TYR A 43 7.07 -7.41 5.99
C TYR A 43 6.55 -6.62 7.20
N TRP A 44 6.50 -5.29 7.08
CA TRP A 44 6.18 -4.38 8.19
C TRP A 44 4.73 -3.90 8.19
N VAL A 45 4.21 -3.55 7.01
CA VAL A 45 2.90 -2.90 6.86
C VAL A 45 2.09 -3.62 5.79
N SER A 46 0.78 -3.74 5.99
CA SER A 46 -0.11 -4.41 5.03
C SER A 46 -0.23 -3.68 3.69
N CYS A 47 -0.22 -2.33 3.70
CA CYS A 47 -0.46 -1.51 2.51
C CYS A 47 0.55 -0.36 2.37
N PRO A 48 1.84 -0.64 2.12
CA PRO A 48 2.89 0.37 2.07
C PRO A 48 2.72 1.39 0.94
N HIS A 49 2.08 1.03 -0.19
CA HIS A 49 1.84 1.95 -1.31
C HIS A 49 1.01 3.17 -0.91
N TYR A 50 0.02 3.01 -0.03
CA TYR A 50 -0.79 4.15 0.43
C TYR A 50 0.01 5.10 1.33
N ILE A 51 0.91 4.57 2.15
CA ILE A 51 1.82 5.36 2.99
C ILE A 51 2.81 6.14 2.10
N LEU A 52 3.30 5.48 1.04
CA LEU A 52 4.18 6.12 0.06
C LEU A 52 3.46 7.24 -0.68
N GLU A 53 2.21 7.04 -1.11
CA GLU A 53 1.40 8.08 -1.74
C GLU A 53 1.24 9.30 -0.83
N ILE A 54 0.88 9.09 0.46
CA ILE A 54 0.83 10.17 1.45
C ILE A 54 2.18 10.91 1.53
N SER A 55 3.28 10.16 1.58
CA SER A 55 4.64 10.71 1.68
C SER A 55 5.05 11.52 0.44
N ILE A 56 4.59 11.11 -0.76
CA ILE A 56 4.80 11.83 -2.01
C ILE A 56 4.08 13.17 -1.95
N TYR A 57 2.80 13.20 -1.56
CA TYR A 57 2.04 14.45 -1.46
C TYR A 57 2.58 15.38 -0.37
N LEU A 58 3.03 14.84 0.76
CA LEU A 58 3.72 15.61 1.80
C LEU A 58 5.01 16.24 1.25
N SER A 59 5.81 15.47 0.50
CA SER A 59 7.01 15.99 -0.15
C SER A 59 6.66 17.11 -1.13
N CYS A 60 5.62 16.94 -1.96
CA CYS A 60 5.17 17.95 -2.90
C CYS A 60 4.72 19.25 -2.20
N GLN A 61 3.97 19.15 -1.09
CA GLN A 61 3.58 20.31 -0.29
C GLN A 61 4.79 21.06 0.28
N LEU A 62 5.83 20.34 0.71
CA LEU A 62 7.08 20.96 1.18
C LEU A 62 7.81 21.70 0.04
N PHE A 63 7.84 21.14 -1.17
CA PHE A 63 8.46 21.79 -2.34
C PHE A 63 7.70 23.04 -2.82
N ILE A 64 6.36 22.98 -2.85
CA ILE A 64 5.51 24.06 -3.36
C ILE A 64 5.41 25.24 -2.36
N THR A 65 5.91 25.04 -1.13
CA THR A 65 5.78 25.96 0.03
C THR A 65 4.31 26.04 0.51
N PRO A 66 4.03 26.03 1.83
CA PRO A 66 2.66 26.02 2.36
C PRO A 66 1.79 27.24 2.01
N LYS A 67 2.32 28.22 1.27
CA LYS A 67 1.58 29.40 0.80
C LYS A 67 0.55 29.05 -0.29
N TRP A 68 0.68 27.91 -0.96
CA TRP A 68 -0.28 27.45 -1.96
C TRP A 68 -1.46 26.72 -1.29
N ILE A 69 -2.44 27.51 -0.85
CA ILE A 69 -3.64 27.07 -0.14
C ILE A 69 -4.38 25.93 -0.89
N PRO A 70 -4.56 25.95 -2.23
CA PRO A 70 -5.29 24.88 -2.93
C PRO A 70 -4.63 23.51 -2.80
N PHE A 71 -3.30 23.43 -2.82
CA PHE A 71 -2.59 22.14 -2.70
C PHE A 71 -2.73 21.54 -1.29
N SER A 72 -2.86 22.38 -0.26
CA SER A 72 -3.07 21.93 1.11
C SER A 72 -4.41 21.18 1.27
N HIS A 73 -5.47 21.62 0.56
CA HIS A 73 -6.75 20.90 0.53
C HIS A 73 -6.63 19.57 -0.21
N ILE A 74 -5.87 19.51 -1.31
CA ILE A 74 -5.60 18.27 -2.03
C ILE A 74 -4.83 17.30 -1.14
N LEU A 75 -3.79 17.75 -0.43
CA LEU A 75 -3.03 16.93 0.51
C LEU A 75 -3.93 16.37 1.61
N PHE A 76 -4.77 17.21 2.23
CA PHE A 76 -5.70 16.77 3.26
C PHE A 76 -6.68 15.71 2.74
N PHE A 77 -7.27 15.95 1.57
CA PHE A 77 -8.14 14.99 0.90
C PHE A 77 -7.41 13.66 0.63
N THR A 78 -6.20 13.71 0.09
CA THR A 78 -5.38 12.52 -0.18
C THR A 78 -5.09 11.75 1.10
N ILE A 79 -4.70 12.42 2.18
CA ILE A 79 -4.45 11.76 3.48
C ILE A 79 -5.71 11.03 3.95
N CYS A 80 -6.86 11.70 4.00
CA CYS A 80 -8.11 11.10 4.43
C CYS A 80 -8.51 9.90 3.56
N ASN A 81 -8.41 10.05 2.23
CA ASN A 81 -8.74 9.00 1.29
C ASN A 81 -7.83 7.77 1.46
N GLN A 82 -6.51 7.98 1.55
CA GLN A 82 -5.57 6.88 1.71
C GLN A 82 -5.68 6.20 3.07
N LEU A 83 -5.94 6.94 4.15
CA LEU A 83 -6.21 6.34 5.47
C LEU A 83 -7.45 5.44 5.45
N CYS A 84 -8.52 5.87 4.77
CA CYS A 84 -9.72 5.06 4.59
C CYS A 84 -9.43 3.78 3.79
N CYS A 85 -8.70 3.89 2.67
CA CYS A 85 -8.31 2.74 1.86
C CYS A 85 -7.42 1.75 2.64
N ILE A 86 -6.48 2.26 3.44
CA ILE A 86 -5.63 1.44 4.31
C ILE A 86 -6.50 0.64 5.29
N TRP A 87 -7.45 1.30 5.96
CA TRP A 87 -8.33 0.66 6.93
C TRP A 87 -9.17 -0.45 6.30
N LEU A 88 -9.83 -0.15 5.17
CA LEU A 88 -10.66 -1.12 4.45
C LEU A 88 -9.84 -2.32 3.98
N ASN A 89 -8.67 -2.10 3.39
CA ASN A 89 -7.85 -3.19 2.86
C ASN A 89 -7.20 -3.99 3.98
N HIS A 90 -6.72 -3.36 5.05
CA HIS A 90 -6.18 -4.08 6.20
C HIS A 90 -7.25 -4.95 6.88
N ASN A 91 -8.49 -4.45 7.01
CA ASN A 91 -9.60 -5.25 7.54
C ASN A 91 -9.97 -6.41 6.61
N TRP A 92 -9.95 -6.18 5.29
CA TRP A 92 -10.12 -7.25 4.32
C TRP A 92 -9.02 -8.33 4.46
N TYR A 93 -7.76 -7.94 4.63
CA TYR A 93 -6.66 -8.89 4.89
C TYR A 93 -6.82 -9.62 6.22
N LYS A 94 -7.30 -8.97 7.28
CA LYS A 94 -7.61 -9.64 8.57
C LYS A 94 -8.66 -10.73 8.42
N ASN A 95 -9.70 -10.49 7.63
CA ASN A 95 -10.79 -11.44 7.42
C ASN A 95 -10.41 -12.62 6.52
N ASN A 96 -9.55 -12.39 5.52
CA ASN A 96 -9.17 -13.42 4.54
C ASN A 96 -7.86 -14.15 4.87
N PHE A 97 -6.93 -13.46 5.55
CA PHE A 97 -5.58 -13.95 5.86
C PHE A 97 -5.15 -13.54 7.29
N PRO A 98 -5.83 -14.04 8.34
CA PRO A 98 -5.64 -13.58 9.72
C PRO A 98 -4.20 -13.76 10.23
N GLU A 99 -3.56 -14.89 9.93
CA GLU A 99 -2.16 -15.16 10.32
C GLU A 99 -1.15 -14.25 9.62
N TRP A 100 -1.47 -13.81 8.41
CA TRP A 100 -0.63 -12.88 7.67
C TRP A 100 -0.83 -11.45 8.19
N ALA A 101 -2.08 -11.03 8.41
CA ALA A 101 -2.39 -9.69 8.86
C ALA A 101 -1.93 -9.42 10.30
N SER A 102 -1.91 -10.42 11.17
CA SER A 102 -1.49 -10.27 12.58
C SER A 102 -0.01 -9.88 12.76
N LYS A 103 0.83 -10.18 11.77
CA LYS A 103 2.28 -9.89 11.82
C LYS A 103 2.63 -8.49 11.27
N ARG A 104 1.64 -7.73 10.80
CA ARG A 104 1.83 -6.49 10.02
C ARG A 104 1.00 -5.37 10.60
N ALA A 105 1.58 -4.18 10.67
CA ALA A 105 0.86 -2.98 11.07
C ALA A 105 -0.05 -2.48 9.95
N MET A 106 -1.11 -1.77 10.34
CA MET A 106 -1.99 -1.07 9.41
C MET A 106 -1.31 0.19 8.84
N LEU A 107 -0.71 1.01 9.71
CA LEU A 107 -0.13 2.31 9.34
C LEU A 107 1.32 2.48 9.79
N ILE A 108 1.57 2.39 11.09
CA ILE A 108 2.88 2.62 11.68
C ILE A 108 3.32 1.30 12.34
N PRO A 109 4.45 0.71 11.92
CA PRO A 109 5.01 -0.45 12.61
C PRO A 109 5.14 -0.15 14.10
N TYR A 110 4.64 -1.04 14.95
CA TYR A 110 4.71 -0.95 16.42
C TYR A 110 3.84 0.13 17.09
N VAL A 111 2.98 0.82 16.35
CA VAL A 111 1.96 1.71 16.93
C VAL A 111 0.58 1.21 16.49
N TRP A 112 -0.02 0.39 17.35
CA TRP A 112 -1.32 -0.31 17.23
C TRP A 112 -1.50 -1.17 15.96
#